data_AF-A0A2H4TMP6-F1
#
_entry.id   AF-A0A2H4TMP6-F1
#
_cell.length_a   1.000
_cell.length_b   1.000
_cell.length_c   1.000
_cell.angle_alpha   90.00
_cell.angle_beta   90.00
_cell.angle_gamma   90.00
#
_symmetry.space_group_name_H-M   'P 1'
#
loop_
_entity.id
_entity.type
_entity.pdbx_description
1 polymer ?
#
loop_
_entity_poly.entity_id
_entity_poly.type
_entity_poly.pdbx_seq_one_letter_code
_entity_poly.pdbx_strand_id
1 'polypeptide(L)'
;MIKDSKAEELEAKGLYRRAAARWADVMWLVSTDKEREQVAKRRAECIRKAARQPVIPDNFGILKEAINRTHTGMGLQKPGGEMFRNYPKKKGDN
;
A
#
# COMPACT_ATOMS: atom_id res chain seq x y z
N MET A 1 -21.78 16.44 -21.14
CA MET A 1 -21.26 15.62 -20.01
C MET A 1 -21.06 14.22 -20.54
N ILE A 2 -19.83 13.71 -20.53
CA ILE A 2 -19.54 12.36 -21.06
C ILE A 2 -20.15 11.30 -20.14
N LYS A 3 -20.89 10.35 -20.72
CA LYS A 3 -21.50 9.20 -20.05
C LYS A 3 -21.03 7.92 -20.73
N ASP A 4 -20.54 6.96 -19.95
CA ASP A 4 -20.27 5.60 -20.39
C ASP A 4 -20.78 4.64 -19.32
N SER A 5 -21.83 3.87 -19.63
CA SER A 5 -22.52 3.02 -18.66
C SER A 5 -21.56 2.03 -17.99
N LYS A 6 -20.62 1.48 -18.76
CA LYS A 6 -19.68 0.47 -18.26
C LYS A 6 -18.64 1.08 -17.34
N ALA A 7 -18.09 2.24 -17.70
CA ALA A 7 -17.13 2.94 -16.85
C ALA A 7 -17.79 3.39 -15.54
N GLU A 8 -19.03 3.92 -15.60
CA GLU A 8 -19.78 4.36 -14.42
C GLU A 8 -20.17 3.21 -13.49
N GLU A 9 -20.60 2.07 -14.04
CA GLU A 9 -20.83 0.85 -13.24
C GLU A 9 -19.56 0.32 -12.57
N LEU A 10 -18.41 0.39 -13.26
CA LEU A 10 -17.13 -0.03 -12.68
C LEU A 10 -16.68 0.93 -11.57
N GLU A 11 -16.91 2.23 -11.72
CA GLU A 11 -16.70 3.22 -10.65
C GLU A 11 -17.59 2.94 -9.44
N ALA A 12 -18.89 2.68 -9.67
CA ALA A 12 -19.85 2.37 -8.60
C ALA A 12 -19.49 1.08 -7.85
N LYS A 13 -18.97 0.07 -8.55
CA LYS A 13 -18.46 -1.18 -7.95
C LYS A 13 -17.07 -1.05 -7.32
N GLY A 14 -16.44 0.12 -7.38
CA GLY A 14 -15.08 0.36 -6.84
C GLY A 14 -13.96 -0.31 -7.63
N LEU A 15 -14.22 -0.81 -8.83
CA LEU A 15 -13.23 -1.48 -9.71
C LEU A 15 -12.41 -0.45 -10.50
N TYR A 16 -11.76 0.46 -9.77
CA TYR A 16 -11.16 1.68 -10.33
C TYR A 16 -10.08 1.45 -11.39
N ARG A 17 -9.30 0.35 -11.32
CA ARG A 17 -8.33 0.01 -12.38
C ARG A 17 -9.02 -0.31 -13.70
N ARG A 18 -10.11 -1.08 -13.65
CA ARG A 18 -10.90 -1.45 -14.83
C ARG A 18 -11.66 -0.25 -15.37
N ALA A 19 -12.21 0.58 -14.47
CA ALA A 19 -12.84 1.85 -14.85
C ALA A 19 -11.84 2.76 -15.60
N ALA A 20 -10.62 2.93 -15.08
CA ALA A 20 -9.58 3.74 -15.73
C ALA A 20 -9.19 3.23 -17.13
N ALA A 21 -9.18 1.90 -17.33
CA ALA A 21 -8.96 1.31 -18.65
C ALA A 21 -10.12 1.64 -19.61
N ARG A 22 -11.37 1.53 -19.17
CA ARG A 22 -12.54 1.91 -19.98
C ARG A 22 -12.57 3.40 -20.31
N TRP A 23 -12.19 4.27 -19.37
CA TRP A 23 -12.04 5.69 -19.65
C TRP A 23 -10.94 5.98 -20.69
N ALA A 24 -9.88 5.17 -20.75
CA ALA A 24 -8.89 5.29 -21.82
C ALA A 24 -9.48 4.93 -23.19
N ASP A 25 -10.31 3.89 -23.26
CA ASP A 25 -11.03 3.53 -24.51
C ASP A 25 -11.97 4.67 -24.95
N VAL A 26 -12.74 5.23 -24.00
CA VAL A 26 -13.67 6.34 -24.25
C VAL A 26 -12.93 7.59 -24.74
N MET A 27 -11.69 7.82 -24.29
CA MET A 27 -10.87 8.95 -24.75
C MET A 27 -10.59 8.93 -26.26
N TRP A 28 -10.51 7.74 -26.87
CA TRP A 28 -10.34 7.59 -28.31
C TRP A 28 -11.62 7.79 -29.11
N LEU A 29 -12.78 7.66 -28.46
CA LEU A 29 -14.10 7.76 -29.10
C LEU A 29 -14.67 9.18 -29.10
N VAL A 30 -14.16 10.06 -28.23
CA VAL A 30 -14.62 11.45 -28.12
C VAL A 30 -13.96 12.35 -29.17
N SER A 31 -14.77 13.23 -29.76
CA SER A 31 -14.33 14.12 -30.84
C SER A 31 -13.80 15.46 -30.34
N THR A 32 -14.32 15.93 -29.20
CA THR A 32 -14.07 17.29 -28.71
C THR A 32 -12.96 17.31 -27.65
N ASP A 33 -12.08 18.30 -27.67
CA ASP A 33 -11.03 18.43 -26.66
C ASP A 33 -11.58 18.65 -25.23
N LYS A 34 -12.70 19.37 -25.11
CA LYS A 34 -13.41 19.52 -23.83
C LYS A 34 -13.85 18.17 -23.25
N GLU A 35 -14.25 17.24 -24.12
CA GLU A 35 -14.64 15.89 -23.73
C GLU A 35 -13.43 15.04 -23.38
N ARG A 36 -12.35 15.13 -24.16
CA ARG A 36 -11.06 14.50 -23.83
C ARG A 36 -10.56 14.94 -22.46
N GLU A 37 -10.64 16.23 -22.14
CA GLU A 37 -10.24 16.76 -20.84
C GLU A 37 -11.11 16.18 -19.71
N GLN A 38 -12.42 16.10 -19.92
CA GLN A 38 -13.34 15.51 -18.93
C GLN A 38 -13.02 14.02 -18.69
N VAL A 39 -12.79 13.26 -19.76
CA VAL A 39 -12.41 11.84 -19.68
C VAL A 39 -11.04 11.67 -19.01
N ALA A 40 -10.08 12.53 -19.33
CA ALA A 40 -8.76 12.55 -18.70
C ALA A 40 -8.86 12.74 -17.17
N LYS A 41 -9.70 13.70 -16.73
CA LYS A 41 -9.96 13.96 -15.31
C LYS A 41 -10.57 12.73 -14.62
N ARG A 42 -11.63 12.13 -15.18
CA ARG A 42 -12.25 10.92 -14.61
C ARG A 42 -11.28 9.73 -14.55
N ARG A 43 -10.48 9.53 -15.60
CA ARG A 43 -9.43 8.51 -15.63
C ARG A 43 -8.39 8.72 -14.52
N ALA A 44 -7.91 9.95 -14.35
CA ALA A 44 -6.94 10.30 -13.31
C ALA A 44 -7.51 10.05 -11.90
N GLU A 45 -8.78 10.39 -11.67
CA GLU A 45 -9.46 10.09 -10.41
C GLU A 45 -9.55 8.59 -10.14
N CYS A 46 -9.89 7.79 -11.14
CA CYS A 46 -9.90 6.34 -11.02
C CYS A 46 -8.50 5.80 -10.67
N ILE A 47 -7.44 6.27 -11.32
CA ILE A 47 -6.06 5.85 -11.00
C ILE A 47 -5.70 6.20 -9.57
N ARG A 48 -6.04 7.41 -9.12
CA ARG A 48 -5.81 7.83 -7.73
C ARG A 48 -6.56 6.95 -6.72
N LYS A 49 -7.83 6.62 -6.99
CA LYS A 49 -8.63 5.74 -6.12
C LYS A 49 -8.16 4.28 -6.16
N ALA A 50 -7.56 3.85 -7.28
CA ALA A 50 -6.96 2.53 -7.44
C ALA A 50 -5.59 2.39 -6.76
N ALA A 51 -4.95 3.51 -6.42
CA ALA A 51 -3.68 3.51 -5.72
C ALA A 51 -3.85 2.85 -4.36
N ARG A 52 -2.97 1.89 -4.04
CA ARG A 52 -2.94 1.27 -2.73
C ARG A 52 -2.59 2.35 -1.71
N GLN A 53 -3.33 2.42 -0.61
CA GLN A 53 -2.92 3.27 0.50
C GLN A 53 -1.49 2.89 0.91
N PRO A 54 -0.62 3.88 1.21
CA PRO A 54 0.71 3.60 1.69
C PRO A 54 0.58 2.71 2.93
N VAL A 55 1.29 1.58 2.93
CA VAL A 55 1.38 0.74 4.12
C VAL A 55 2.19 1.55 5.12
N ILE A 56 1.52 2.08 6.13
CA ILE A 56 2.20 2.67 7.28
C ILE A 56 2.72 1.49 8.08
N PRO A 57 4.04 1.27 8.16
CA PRO A 57 4.58 0.20 8.99
C PRO A 57 4.22 0.49 10.44
N ASP A 58 3.72 -0.52 11.15
CA ASP A 58 3.45 -0.38 12.58
C ASP A 58 4.76 -0.04 13.30
N ASN A 59 4.80 1.10 13.99
CA ASN A 59 5.95 1.51 14.76
C ASN A 59 5.89 0.92 16.17
N PHE A 60 6.42 -0.30 16.34
CA PHE A 60 6.55 -0.94 17.65
C PHE A 60 7.83 -0.51 18.41
N GLY A 61 8.44 0.63 18.07
CA GLY A 61 9.66 1.12 18.71
C GLY A 61 9.53 1.26 20.23
N ILE A 62 8.44 1.88 20.70
CA ILE A 62 8.17 2.05 22.14
C ILE A 62 8.01 0.70 22.85
N LEU A 63 7.30 -0.24 22.21
CA LEU A 63 7.14 -1.58 22.74
C LEU A 63 8.50 -2.30 22.85
N LYS A 64 9.33 -2.20 21.81
CA LYS A 64 10.69 -2.76 21.79
C LYS A 64 11.56 -2.18 22.90
N GLU A 65 11.49 -0.87 23.13
CA GLU A 65 12.23 -0.21 24.22
C GLU A 65 11.75 -0.68 25.60
N ALA A 66 10.44 -0.77 25.82
CA ALA A 66 9.88 -1.25 27.07
C ALA A 66 10.35 -2.68 27.37
N ILE A 67 10.26 -3.58 26.37
CA ILE A 67 10.76 -4.96 26.47
C ILE A 67 12.26 -4.98 26.80
N ASN A 68 13.06 -4.16 26.12
CA ASN A 68 14.50 -4.08 26.38
C ASN A 68 14.78 -3.67 27.82
N ARG A 69 14.12 -2.63 28.34
CA ARG A 69 14.28 -2.19 29.75
C ARG A 69 13.94 -3.31 30.73
N THR A 70 12.84 -4.03 30.47
CA THR A 70 12.44 -5.18 31.29
C THR A 70 13.46 -6.32 31.21
N HIS A 71 13.97 -6.65 30.02
CA HIS A 71 15.05 -7.63 29.85
C HIS A 71 16.34 -7.22 30.57
N THR A 72 16.72 -5.94 30.54
CA THR A 72 17.87 -5.42 31.30
C THR A 72 17.67 -5.61 32.80
N GLY A 73 16.50 -5.22 33.32
CA GLY A 73 16.17 -5.33 34.75
C GLY A 73 16.15 -6.78 35.26
N MET A 74 15.77 -7.73 34.40
CA MET A 74 15.78 -9.17 34.72
C MET A 74 17.14 -9.84 34.46
N GLY A 75 18.16 -9.12 34.00
CA GLY A 75 19.47 -9.70 33.66
C GLY A 75 19.45 -10.62 32.43
N LEU A 76 18.42 -10.53 31.59
CA LEU A 76 18.24 -11.37 30.39
C LEU A 76 18.89 -10.78 29.13
N GLN A 77 19.53 -9.62 29.24
CA GLN A 77 20.16 -8.97 28.11
C GLN A 77 21.56 -9.55 27.85
N LYS A 78 21.63 -10.60 27.03
CA LYS A 78 22.89 -11.06 26.43
C LYS A 78 23.06 -10.50 25.01
N PRO A 79 24.28 -10.09 24.61
CA PRO A 79 24.58 -9.79 23.20
C PRO A 79 24.18 -10.99 22.33
N GLY A 80 23.69 -10.73 21.13
CA GLY A 80 23.30 -11.79 20.19
C GLY A 80 22.01 -12.56 20.51
N GLY A 81 21.25 -12.20 21.56
CA GLY A 81 19.97 -12.85 21.89
C GLY A 81 20.12 -14.28 22.43
N GLU A 82 21.32 -14.60 22.90
CA GLU A 82 21.73 -15.95 23.31
C GLU A 82 20.93 -16.50 24.49
N MET A 83 20.37 -15.61 25.33
CA MET A 83 19.48 -16.03 26.43
C MET A 83 18.23 -16.77 25.97
N PHE A 84 17.75 -16.50 24.75
CA PHE A 84 16.49 -17.03 24.24
C PHE A 84 16.69 -18.12 23.17
N ARG A 85 17.95 -18.45 22.84
CA ARG A 85 18.30 -19.44 21.82
C ARG A 85 18.65 -20.76 22.50
N ASN A 86 18.05 -21.86 22.03
CA ASN A 86 18.35 -23.22 22.52
C ASN A 86 19.14 -24.07 21.52
N TYR A 87 19.83 -23.44 20.57
CA TYR A 87 20.65 -24.13 19.57
C TYR A 87 22.12 -23.75 19.73
N PRO A 88 23.06 -24.67 19.42
CA PRO A 88 24.49 -24.40 19.54
C PRO A 88 24.91 -23.27 18.61
N LYS A 89 25.79 -22.38 19.08
CA LYS A 89 26.46 -21.41 18.21
C LYS A 89 27.25 -22.16 17.13
N LYS A 90 27.10 -21.75 15.87
CA LYS A 90 28.00 -22.22 14.81
C LYS A 90 29.42 -21.76 15.15
N LYS A 91 30.41 -22.66 15.06
CA LYS A 91 31.83 -22.29 15.15
C LYS A 91 32.13 -21.29 14.03
N GLY A 92 32.39 -20.03 14.36
CA GLY A 92 32.83 -19.02 13.40
C GLY A 92 32.42 -17.58 13.68
N ASP A 93 31.38 -17.34 14.48
CA ASP A 93 30.95 -15.97 14.83
C ASP A 93 31.67 -15.51 16.10
N ASN A 94 32.74 -14.74 15.91
CA ASN A 94 33.46 -14.02 16.98
C ASN A 94 32.98 -12.57 17.01
#